data_AF-A0A399ZL08-F1
#
_entry.id   AF-A0A399ZL08-F1
#
_cell.length_a   1.000
_cell.length_b   1.000
_cell.length_c   1.000
_cell.angle_alpha   90.00
_cell.angle_beta   90.00
_cell.angle_gamma   90.00
#
_symmetry.space_group_name_H-M   'P 1'
#
loop_
_entity.id
_entity.type
_entity.pdbx_description
1 polymer ?
#
loop_
_entity_poly.entity_id
_entity_poly.type
_entity_poly.pdbx_seq_one_letter_code
_entity_poly.pdbx_strand_id
1 'polypeptide(L)' 'MLNMNPSPRTKAISILSKFRQEWQEAASGKSLLEVEGNIGMVLADLVNSFELASHEQSLVLGPQLFEEMREILYQPSRN' A
#
# COMPACT_ATOMS: atom_id res chain seq x y z
N MET A 1 -14.59 24.63 19.50
CA MET A 1 -13.71 23.49 19.16
C MET A 1 -13.50 23.54 17.65
N LEU A 2 -12.27 23.76 17.19
CA LEU A 2 -11.96 23.74 15.75
C LEU A 2 -12.05 22.29 15.27
N ASN A 3 -12.70 22.07 14.13
CA ASN A 3 -12.86 20.74 13.55
C ASN A 3 -11.47 20.19 13.20
N MET A 4 -10.93 19.27 14.00
CA MET A 4 -9.57 18.73 13.89
C MET A 4 -9.41 17.65 12.81
N ASN A 5 -10.40 17.48 11.93
CA ASN A 5 -10.31 16.47 10.88
C ASN A 5 -9.41 16.96 9.74
N PRO A 6 -8.24 16.34 9.51
CA PRO A 6 -7.37 16.74 8.42
C PRO A 6 -8.09 16.56 7.08
N SER A 7 -7.86 17.49 6.16
CA SER A 7 -8.44 17.42 4.82
C SER A 7 -8.06 16.10 4.12
N PRO A 8 -8.88 15.60 3.19
CA PRO A 8 -8.53 14.40 2.40
C PRO A 8 -7.15 14.51 1.74
N ARG A 9 -6.79 15.70 1.25
CA ARG A 9 -5.46 15.98 0.68
C ARG A 9 -4.34 15.83 1.72
N THR A 10 -4.53 16.35 2.93
CA THR A 10 -3.56 16.22 4.02
C THR A 10 -3.35 14.77 4.42
N LYS A 11 -4.44 13.99 4.51
CA LYS A 11 -4.37 12.55 4.78
C LYS A 11 -3.61 11.81 3.68
N ALA A 12 -3.93 12.05 2.42
CA ALA A 12 -3.25 11.43 1.28
C ALA A 12 -1.74 11.75 1.27
N ILE A 13 -1.35 13.01 1.52
CA ILE A 13 0.06 13.39 1.62
C ILE A 13 0.76 12.63 2.75
N SER A 14 0.12 12.52 3.92
CA SER A 14 0.68 11.79 5.07
C SER A 14 0.90 10.32 4.75
N ILE A 15 -0.10 9.67 4.13
CA ILE A 15 -0.05 8.26 3.74
C ILE A 15 1.06 8.01 2.73
N LEU A 16 1.11 8.80 1.65
CA LEU A 16 2.13 8.68 0.61
C LEU A 16 3.54 8.99 1.14
N SER A 17 3.67 9.92 2.09
CA SER A 17 4.95 10.23 2.72
C SER A 17 5.47 9.06 3.55
N LYS A 18 4.58 8.40 4.29
CA LYS A 18 4.90 7.19 5.07
C LYS A 18 5.28 6.03 4.14
N PHE A 19 4.46 5.75 3.13
CA PHE A 19 4.75 4.73 2.10
C PHE A 19 6.15 4.92 1.49
N ARG A 20 6.48 6.15 1.07
CA ARG A 20 7.80 6.48 0.51
C ARG A 20 8.94 6.29 1.53
N GLN A 21 8.71 6.56 2.82
CA GLN A 21 9.71 6.32 3.87
C GLN A 21 10.01 4.82 4.03
N GLU A 22 8.96 4.00 4.15
CA GLU A 22 9.07 2.55 4.31
C GLU A 22 9.82 1.92 3.12
N TRP A 23 9.48 2.33 1.90
CA TRP A 23 10.17 1.84 0.70
C TRP A 23 11.61 2.35 0.58
N GLN A 24 11.90 3.57 1.07
CA GLN A 24 13.27 4.08 1.10
C GLN A 24 14.16 3.31 2.08
N GLU A 25 13.59 2.86 3.20
CA GLU A 25 14.25 1.98 4.17
C GLU A 25 14.49 0.59 3.55
N ALA A 26 13.48 0.00 2.91
CA ALA A 26 13.59 -1.28 2.22
C ALA A 26 14.64 -1.26 1.09
N ALA A 27 14.78 -0.13 0.40
CA ALA A 27 15.78 0.08 -0.64
C ALA A 27 17.23 0.10 -0.12
N SER A 28 17.46 0.05 1.21
CA SER A 28 18.79 0.00 1.83
C SER A 28 19.73 1.13 1.34
N GLY A 29 19.19 2.34 1.20
CA GLY A 29 19.93 3.52 0.75
C GLY A 29 20.10 3.67 -0.76
N LYS A 30 19.60 2.74 -1.57
CA LYS A 30 19.54 2.90 -3.04
C LYS A 30 18.47 3.91 -3.45
N SER A 31 18.63 4.46 -4.66
CA SER A 31 17.61 5.31 -5.28
C SER A 31 16.32 4.53 -5.49
N LEU A 32 15.17 5.10 -5.09
CA LEU A 32 13.85 4.53 -5.37
C LEU A 32 13.54 4.45 -6.88
N LEU A 33 14.30 5.16 -7.72
CA LEU A 33 14.19 5.07 -9.17
C LEU A 33 14.97 3.89 -9.76
N GLU A 34 15.88 3.29 -8.99
CA GLU A 34 16.80 2.25 -9.45
C GLU A 34 16.52 0.88 -8.80
N VAL A 35 15.56 0.82 -7.88
CA VAL A 35 15.11 -0.43 -7.26
C VAL A 35 14.10 -1.13 -8.16
N GLU A 36 14.32 -2.43 -8.40
CA GLU A 36 13.30 -3.29 -8.99
C GLU A 36 12.26 -3.63 -7.92
N GLY A 37 10.98 -3.36 -8.21
CA GLY A 37 9.87 -3.62 -7.30
C GLY A 37 8.72 -4.32 -8.01
N ASN A 38 8.03 -5.22 -7.31
CA ASN A 38 6.81 -5.85 -7.80
C ASN A 38 5.66 -4.83 -7.72
N ILE A 39 5.15 -4.38 -8.87
CA ILE A 39 4.07 -3.38 -8.95
C ILE A 39 2.79 -3.85 -8.25
N GLY A 40 2.49 -5.15 -8.26
CA GLY A 40 1.35 -5.71 -7.52
C GLY A 40 1.48 -5.51 -6.01
N MET A 41 2.67 -5.73 -5.45
CA MET A 41 2.96 -5.47 -4.03
C MET A 41 2.90 -3.98 -3.69
N VAL A 42 3.41 -3.12 -4.57
CA VAL A 42 3.29 -1.66 -4.40
C VAL A 42 1.83 -1.22 -4.32
N LEU A 43 0.97 -1.75 -5.21
CA LEU A 43 -0.45 -1.44 -5.19
C LEU A 43 -1.14 -1.99 -3.92
N ALA A 44 -0.76 -3.19 -3.48
CA ALA A 44 -1.27 -3.79 -2.25
C ALA A 44 -0.93 -2.93 -1.02
N ASP A 45 0.32 -2.49 -0.91
CA ASP A 45 0.77 -1.60 0.17
C ASP A 45 0.02 -0.27 0.17
N LEU A 46 -0.25 0.30 -1.00
CA LEU A 46 -1.01 1.54 -1.11
C LEU A 46 -2.44 1.33 -0.62
N VAL A 47 -3.19 0.35 -1.13
CA VAL A 47 -4.59 0.15 -0.71
C VAL A 47 -4.70 -0.19 0.78
N ASN A 48 -3.70 -0.89 1.34
CA ASN A 48 -3.60 -1.12 2.79
C ASN A 48 -3.32 0.18 3.55
N SER A 49 -2.41 1.02 3.07
CA SER A 49 -2.05 2.30 3.71
C SER A 49 -3.17 3.35 3.65
N PHE A 50 -4.05 3.25 2.66
CA PHE A 50 -5.28 4.03 2.57
C PHE A 50 -6.44 3.45 3.39
N GLU A 51 -6.22 2.32 4.10
CA GLU A 51 -7.23 1.64 4.93
C GLU A 51 -8.53 1.33 4.17
N LEU A 52 -8.39 1.03 2.86
CA LEU A 52 -9.54 0.75 2.01
C LEU A 52 -10.26 -0.51 2.45
N ALA A 53 -11.59 -0.52 2.39
CA ALA A 53 -12.38 -1.71 2.63
C ALA A 53 -12.17 -2.75 1.51
N SER A 54 -12.41 -4.03 1.78
CA SER A 54 -12.12 -5.11 0.80
C SER A 54 -12.77 -4.92 -0.57
N HIS A 55 -13.96 -4.32 -0.63
CA HIS A 55 -14.61 -4.00 -1.91
C HIS A 55 -13.89 -2.87 -2.68
N GLU A 56 -13.39 -1.85 -1.98
CA GLU A 56 -12.61 -0.75 -2.55
C GLU A 56 -11.22 -1.24 -3.01
N GLN A 57 -10.60 -2.12 -2.22
CA GLN A 57 -9.36 -2.78 -2.61
C GLN A 57 -9.54 -3.58 -3.91
N SER A 58 -10.64 -4.34 -4.05
CA SER A 58 -10.94 -5.10 -5.27
C SER A 58 -11.16 -4.19 -6.50
N LEU A 59 -11.75 -3.01 -6.32
CA LEU A 59 -11.90 -2.02 -7.40
C LEU A 59 -10.56 -1.45 -7.86
N VAL A 60 -9.63 -1.20 -6.93
CA VAL A 60 -8.31 -0.63 -7.24
C VAL A 60 -7.36 -1.66 -7.82
N LEU A 61 -7.31 -2.86 -7.22
CA LEU A 61 -6.40 -3.93 -7.64
C LEU A 61 -6.92 -4.71 -8.86
N GLY A 62 -8.23 -4.69 -9.08
CA GLY A 62 -8.90 -5.60 -10.00
C GLY A 62 -9.03 -7.01 -9.41
N PRO A 63 -9.92 -7.84 -9.96
CA PRO A 63 -10.29 -9.13 -9.36
C PRO A 63 -9.12 -10.11 -9.29
N GLN A 64 -8.26 -10.14 -10.32
CA GLN A 64 -7.15 -11.10 -10.39
C GLN A 64 -6.08 -10.80 -9.33
N LEU A 65 -5.52 -9.59 -9.33
CA LEU A 65 -4.48 -9.20 -8.36
C LEU A 65 -5.01 -9.23 -6.92
N PHE A 66 -6.28 -8.85 -6.71
CA PHE A 66 -6.91 -8.94 -5.39
C PHE A 66 -6.91 -10.39 -4.87
N GLU A 67 -7.30 -11.36 -5.69
CA GLU A 67 -7.27 -12.78 -5.30
C GLU A 67 -5.85 -13.32 -5.14
N GLU A 68 -4.90 -12.97 -6.04
CA GLU A 68 -3.49 -13.32 -5.89
C GLU A 68 -2.91 -12.83 -4.54
N MET A 69 -3.24 -11.59 -4.15
CA MET A 69 -2.81 -11.03 -2.86
C MET A 69 -3.48 -11.73 -1.67
N ARG A 70 -4.77 -12.09 -1.78
CA ARG A 70 -5.43 -12.88 -0.75
C ARG A 70 -4.76 -14.24 -0.59
N GLU A 71 -4.42 -14.91 -1.67
CA GLU A 71 -3.72 -16.20 -1.57
C GLU A 71 -2.36 -16.04 -0.89
N ILE A 72 -1.59 -15.00 -1.22
CA ILE A 72 -0.28 -14.74 -0.59
C ILE A 72 -0.41 -14.43 0.91
N LEU A 73 -1.39 -13.62 1.31
CA LEU A 73 -1.57 -13.18 2.70
C LEU A 73 -2.26 -14.23 3.58
N TYR A 74 -3.12 -15.07 3.01
CA TYR A 74 -3.91 -16.08 3.73
C TYR A 74 -3.38 -17.51 3.59
N GLN A 75 -2.26 -17.74 2.90
CA GLN A 75 -1.58 -19.03 2.96
C GLN A 75 -1.06 -19.26 4.39
N PRO A 76 -1.61 -20.22 5.16
CA PRO A 76 -1.00 -20.59 6.43
C PRO A 76 0.35 -21.18 6.08
N SER A 77 1.41 -20.66 6.71
CA SER A 77 2.81 -21.06 6.52
C SER A 77 2.91 -22.57 6.25
N ARG A 78 3.15 -22.96 4.99
CA ARG A 78 3.52 -24.33 4.66
C ARG A 78 4.95 -24.53 5.15
N ASN A 79 5.07 -24.90 6.43
CA ASN A 79 6.21 -25.66 6.93
C ASN A 79 5.98 -27.14 6.62
#